data_AF-A0A9Q1CRH8-F1
#
_entry.id   AF-A0A9Q1CRH8-F1
#
_cell.length_a   1.000
_cell.length_b   1.000
_cell.length_c   1.000
_cell.angle_alpha   90.00
_cell.angle_beta   90.00
_cell.angle_gamma   90.00
#
_symmetry.space_group_name_H-M   'P 1'
#
loop_
_entity.id
_entity.type
_entity.pdbx_description
1 polymer ?
#
loop_
_entity_poly.entity_id
_entity_poly.type
_entity_poly.pdbx_seq_one_letter_code
_entity_poly.pdbx_strand_id
1 'polypeptide(L)'
;MSFSTIGALVFFFFSETVFYDIQRNLLLPAVNNYYINVNESQSDIENFQGQSLWLSGDGCCDSPGYNAKYCSYSMMEISSQKIITFDLVQVSQASSSVGMEKVGFVNCMGKMADAGLSVGVMATGRHVGIRKV
;
A
#
# COMPACT_ATOMS: atom_id res chain seq x y z
N MET A 1 52.90 7.40 -0.76
CA MET A 1 52.71 5.94 -0.59
C MET A 1 52.09 5.42 -1.88
N SER A 2 52.80 4.53 -2.57
CA SER A 2 52.33 3.87 -3.79
C SER A 2 51.27 2.83 -3.40
N PHE A 3 50.10 2.88 -4.05
CA PHE A 3 49.14 1.78 -3.98
C PHE A 3 49.19 1.02 -5.30
N SER A 4 49.72 -0.20 -5.23
CA SER A 4 49.73 -1.18 -6.31
C SER A 4 48.61 -2.19 -6.09
N THR A 5 47.73 -2.27 -7.09
CA THR A 5 46.90 -3.41 -7.50
C THR A 5 45.90 -4.03 -6.51
N ILE A 6 44.61 -3.94 -6.83
CA ILE A 6 43.67 -5.06 -7.11
C ILE A 6 42.41 -4.40 -7.70
N GLY A 7 41.95 -4.89 -8.85
CA GLY A 7 40.74 -4.41 -9.51
C GLY A 7 39.52 -4.56 -8.59
N ALA A 8 39.15 -3.48 -7.91
CA ALA A 8 37.91 -3.39 -7.15
C ALA A 8 36.83 -2.87 -8.10
N LEU A 9 35.74 -3.63 -8.25
CA LEU A 9 34.48 -3.10 -8.75
C LEU A 9 34.13 -1.88 -7.88
N VAL A 10 34.30 -0.68 -8.44
CA VAL A 10 33.97 0.57 -7.76
C VAL A 10 32.45 0.67 -7.72
N PHE A 11 31.82 0.05 -6.73
CA PHE A 11 30.48 0.43 -6.32
C PHE A 11 30.59 1.80 -5.66
N PHE A 12 30.16 2.85 -6.36
CA PHE A 12 29.91 4.14 -5.74
C PHE A 12 28.74 3.98 -4.77
N PHE A 13 29.04 3.73 -3.51
CA PHE A 13 28.05 3.85 -2.45
C PHE A 13 27.80 5.33 -2.22
N PHE A 14 26.58 5.78 -2.49
CA PHE A 14 26.13 7.09 -2.05
C PHE A 14 26.21 7.16 -0.52
N SER A 15 26.53 8.34 0.02
CA SER A 15 26.36 8.54 1.47
C SER A 15 24.89 8.35 1.83
N GLU A 16 24.63 7.98 3.08
CA GLU A 16 23.28 7.79 3.61
C GLU A 16 22.39 9.03 3.34
N THR A 17 22.96 10.24 3.49
CA THR A 17 22.30 11.50 3.15
C THR A 17 21.90 11.56 1.68
N VAL A 18 22.83 11.31 0.75
CA VAL A 18 22.55 11.39 -0.70
C VAL A 18 21.54 10.32 -1.10
N PHE A 19 21.64 9.12 -0.51
CA PHE A 19 20.66 8.05 -0.73
C PHE A 19 19.25 8.48 -0.33
N TYR A 20 19.07 9.00 0.89
CA TYR A 20 17.76 9.45 1.35
C TYR A 20 17.25 10.69 0.62
N ASP A 21 18.12 11.58 0.18
CA ASP A 21 17.73 12.74 -0.62
C ASP A 21 17.25 12.34 -2.02
N ILE A 22 17.93 11.38 -2.67
CA ILE A 22 17.45 10.82 -3.93
C ILE A 22 16.09 10.14 -3.73
N GLN A 23 15.94 9.36 -2.66
CA GLN A 23 14.66 8.70 -2.37
C GLN A 23 13.54 9.70 -2.16
N ARG A 24 13.75 10.70 -1.29
CA ARG A 24 12.74 11.68 -0.89
C ARG A 24 12.34 12.60 -2.04
N ASN A 25 13.31 13.03 -2.85
CA ASN A 25 13.08 14.10 -3.82
C ASN A 25 12.80 13.58 -5.24
N LEU A 26 13.22 12.36 -5.58
CA LEU A 26 13.08 11.81 -6.93
C LEU A 26 12.28 10.51 -6.94
N LEU A 27 12.72 9.49 -6.21
CA LEU A 27 12.15 8.15 -6.33
C LEU A 27 10.71 8.09 -5.80
N LEU A 28 10.49 8.49 -4.55
CA LEU A 28 9.18 8.40 -3.91
C LEU A 28 8.13 9.28 -4.62
N PRO A 29 8.43 10.54 -5.00
CA PRO A 29 7.50 11.33 -5.80
C PRO A 29 7.19 10.72 -7.16
N ALA A 30 8.19 10.17 -7.87
CA ALA A 30 7.96 9.55 -9.17
C ALA A 30 7.05 8.32 -9.07
N VAL A 31 7.30 7.44 -8.08
CA VAL A 31 6.46 6.27 -7.81
C VAL A 31 5.04 6.70 -7.43
N ASN A 32 4.91 7.70 -6.55
CA ASN A 32 3.62 8.21 -6.11
C ASN A 32 2.82 8.82 -7.27
N ASN A 33 3.46 9.62 -8.13
CA ASN A 33 2.82 10.23 -9.28
C ASN A 33 2.38 9.17 -10.29
N TYR A 34 3.23 8.19 -10.60
CA TYR A 34 2.86 7.08 -11.46
C TYR A 34 1.65 6.33 -10.90
N TYR A 35 1.66 6.07 -9.59
CA TYR A 35 0.57 5.38 -8.93
C TYR A 35 -0.75 6.16 -8.99
N ILE A 36 -0.76 7.45 -8.61
CA ILE A 36 -1.94 8.32 -8.72
C ILE A 36 -2.47 8.32 -10.15
N ASN A 37 -1.60 8.54 -11.13
CA ASN A 37 -1.99 8.57 -12.54
C ASN A 37 -2.59 7.23 -12.99
N VAL A 38 -2.04 6.09 -12.56
CA VAL A 38 -2.59 4.77 -12.88
C VAL A 38 -3.94 4.56 -12.21
N ASN A 39 -4.15 4.95 -10.95
CA ASN A 39 -5.49 4.81 -10.34
C ASN A 39 -6.51 5.77 -10.94
N GLU A 40 -6.12 7.01 -11.29
CA GLU A 40 -7.01 7.97 -11.95
C GLU A 40 -7.39 7.50 -13.35
N SER A 41 -6.45 6.89 -14.09
CA SER A 41 -6.72 6.34 -15.42
C SER A 41 -7.42 4.97 -15.39
N GLN A 42 -7.26 4.21 -14.31
CA GLN A 42 -7.96 2.94 -14.05
C GLN A 42 -9.17 3.12 -13.12
N SER A 43 -9.64 4.35 -12.88
CA SER A 43 -10.79 4.59 -12.01
C SER A 43 -12.06 4.13 -12.70
N ASP A 44 -12.26 2.81 -12.74
CA ASP A 44 -13.53 2.15 -12.97
C ASP A 44 -14.54 2.49 -11.86
N ILE A 45 -14.21 3.39 -10.94
CA ILE A 45 -15.13 3.98 -9.97
C ILE A 45 -16.44 4.38 -10.67
N GLU A 46 -16.35 5.06 -11.82
CA GLU A 46 -17.53 5.40 -12.63
C GLU A 46 -18.29 4.15 -13.11
N ASN A 47 -17.58 3.12 -13.53
CA ASN A 47 -18.17 1.83 -13.94
C ASN A 47 -18.84 1.10 -12.77
N PHE A 48 -18.42 1.37 -11.54
CA PHE A 48 -18.95 0.76 -10.32
C PHE A 48 -20.04 1.60 -9.64
N GLN A 49 -20.29 2.83 -10.08
CA GLN A 49 -21.35 3.66 -9.51
C GLN A 49 -22.73 3.03 -9.70
N GLY A 50 -23.55 3.10 -8.66
CA GLY A 50 -24.91 2.51 -8.66
C GLY A 50 -24.94 0.97 -8.56
N GLN A 51 -23.79 0.29 -8.53
CA GLN A 51 -23.71 -1.15 -8.31
C GLN A 51 -23.45 -1.47 -6.85
N SER A 52 -23.95 -2.62 -6.39
CA SER A 52 -23.61 -3.17 -5.08
C SER A 52 -22.42 -4.11 -5.24
N LEU A 53 -21.25 -3.68 -4.77
CA LEU A 53 -19.99 -4.34 -5.05
C LEU A 53 -19.73 -5.51 -4.11
N TRP A 54 -19.12 -6.56 -4.66
CA TRP A 54 -18.68 -7.72 -3.93
C TRP A 54 -17.16 -7.69 -3.85
N LEU A 55 -16.66 -7.45 -2.65
CA LEU A 55 -15.26 -7.13 -2.44
C LEU A 55 -14.55 -8.25 -1.68
N SER A 56 -13.29 -8.43 -2.01
CA SER A 56 -12.33 -9.20 -1.24
C SER A 56 -11.20 -8.28 -0.82
N GLY A 57 -10.82 -8.31 0.45
CA GLY A 57 -9.73 -7.50 0.98
C GLY A 57 -8.79 -8.27 1.88
N ASP A 58 -7.50 -7.94 1.79
CA ASP A 58 -6.44 -8.59 2.56
C ASP A 58 -5.26 -7.64 2.83
N GLY A 59 -4.54 -7.91 3.92
CA GLY A 59 -3.35 -7.18 4.33
C GLY A 59 -2.05 -7.93 4.08
N CYS A 60 -1.04 -7.23 3.56
CA CYS A 60 0.30 -7.76 3.34
C CYS A 60 1.34 -6.89 4.08
N CYS A 61 2.01 -7.49 5.07
CA CYS A 61 3.05 -6.83 5.86
C CYS A 61 4.44 -7.02 5.25
N ASP A 62 5.34 -6.05 5.48
CA ASP A 62 6.72 -6.06 4.97
C ASP A 62 7.64 -7.09 5.67
N SER A 63 7.27 -7.56 6.86
CA SER A 63 8.00 -8.59 7.58
C SER A 63 7.07 -9.53 8.38
N PRO A 64 7.51 -10.78 8.65
CA PRO A 64 6.75 -11.70 9.47
C PRO A 64 6.86 -11.36 10.97
N GLY A 65 5.78 -11.58 11.72
CA GLY A 65 5.76 -11.43 13.18
C GLY A 65 5.30 -10.05 13.66
N TYR A 66 5.69 -9.68 14.88
CA TYR A 66 5.21 -8.47 15.57
C TYR A 66 6.08 -7.21 15.33
N ASN A 67 6.86 -7.19 14.24
CA ASN A 67 7.86 -6.14 13.96
C ASN A 67 7.71 -5.51 12.56
N ALA A 68 6.59 -5.74 11.86
CA ALA A 68 6.33 -5.11 10.57
C ALA A 68 6.27 -3.59 10.71
N LYS A 69 6.93 -2.89 9.77
CA LYS A 69 6.97 -1.42 9.72
C LYS A 69 5.85 -0.89 8.83
N TYR A 70 5.49 -1.64 7.79
CA TYR A 70 4.48 -1.27 6.83
C TYR A 70 3.53 -2.44 6.55
N CYS A 71 2.25 -2.13 6.34
CA CYS A 71 1.25 -3.06 5.85
C CYS A 71 0.51 -2.39 4.70
N SER A 72 0.48 -3.02 3.53
CA SER A 72 -0.48 -2.67 2.50
C SER A 72 -1.79 -3.40 2.77
N TYR A 73 -2.93 -2.73 2.64
CA TYR A 73 -4.24 -3.34 2.65
C TYR A 73 -4.92 -3.04 1.32
N SER A 74 -5.30 -4.06 0.56
CA SER A 74 -5.92 -3.88 -0.77
C SER A 74 -7.33 -4.45 -0.81
N MET A 75 -8.22 -3.78 -1.55
CA MET A 75 -9.58 -4.25 -1.83
C MET A 75 -9.78 -4.44 -3.33
N MET A 76 -10.30 -5.60 -3.69
CA MET A 76 -10.55 -6.01 -5.06
C MET A 76 -12.04 -6.34 -5.25
N GLU A 77 -12.62 -5.89 -6.34
CA GLU A 77 -13.93 -6.35 -6.78
C GLU A 77 -13.82 -7.74 -7.40
N ILE A 78 -14.63 -8.68 -6.92
CA ILE A 78 -14.46 -10.11 -7.21
C ILE A 78 -14.78 -10.42 -8.68
N SER A 79 -15.79 -9.79 -9.26
CA SER A 79 -16.31 -10.14 -10.60
C SER A 79 -15.36 -9.68 -11.72
N SER A 80 -14.89 -8.44 -11.61
CA SER A 80 -13.97 -7.78 -12.54
C SER A 80 -12.50 -8.06 -12.23
N GLN A 81 -12.20 -8.58 -11.04
CA GLN A 81 -10.85 -8.81 -10.53
C GLN A 81 -9.97 -7.55 -10.50
N LYS A 82 -10.60 -6.38 -10.40
CA LYS A 82 -9.91 -5.10 -10.35
C LYS A 82 -9.72 -4.64 -8.91
N ILE A 83 -8.52 -4.17 -8.60
CA ILE A 83 -8.24 -3.50 -7.33
C ILE A 83 -8.94 -2.15 -7.36
N ILE A 84 -9.92 -1.95 -6.48
CA ILE A 84 -10.65 -0.68 -6.37
C ILE A 84 -9.81 0.32 -5.59
N THR A 85 -9.19 -0.13 -4.50
CA THR A 85 -8.45 0.74 -3.61
C THR A 85 -7.44 -0.04 -2.79
N PHE A 86 -6.41 0.64 -2.32
CA PHE A 86 -5.56 0.14 -1.25
C PHE A 86 -5.15 1.26 -0.30
N ASP A 87 -4.57 0.87 0.83
CA ASP A 87 -3.95 1.77 1.78
C ASP A 87 -2.59 1.22 2.25
N LEU A 88 -1.58 2.10 2.34
CA LEU A 88 -0.26 1.74 2.87
C LEU A 88 -0.10 2.33 4.27
N VAL A 89 -0.26 1.48 5.27
CA VAL A 89 -0.21 1.87 6.68
C VAL A 89 1.20 1.68 7.21
N GLN A 90 1.75 2.72 7.83
CA GLN A 90 2.97 2.62 8.63
C GLN A 90 2.61 2.31 10.08
N VAL A 91 3.42 1.54 10.79
CA VAL A 91 3.15 1.12 12.18
C VAL A 91 2.88 2.26 13.16
N SER A 92 3.44 3.45 12.93
CA SER A 92 3.18 4.65 13.75
C SER A 92 1.76 5.22 13.60
N GLN A 93 1.04 4.81 12.56
CA GLN A 93 -0.37 5.15 12.33
C GLN A 93 -1.32 4.13 13.00
N ALA A 94 -0.78 3.06 13.59
CA ALA A 94 -1.52 2.01 14.26
C ALA A 94 -1.00 1.80 15.68
N SER A 95 -1.73 1.02 16.49
CA SER A 95 -1.30 0.69 17.85
C SER A 95 -0.18 -0.35 17.88
N SER A 96 -0.05 -1.18 16.85
CA SER A 96 0.95 -2.23 16.70
C SER A 96 1.04 -2.69 15.24
N SER A 97 2.03 -3.52 14.91
CA SER A 97 2.17 -4.08 13.56
C SER A 97 0.94 -4.89 13.13
N VAL A 98 0.31 -5.59 14.07
CA VAL A 98 -0.93 -6.36 13.84
C VAL A 98 -2.14 -5.43 13.67
N GLY A 99 -2.11 -4.25 14.28
CA GLY A 99 -3.18 -3.26 14.16
C GLY A 99 -3.26 -2.62 12.77
N MET A 100 -2.17 -2.67 11.98
CA MET A 100 -2.09 -1.97 10.69
C MET A 100 -3.13 -2.47 9.68
N GLU A 101 -3.39 -3.78 9.63
CA GLU A 101 -4.38 -4.36 8.73
C GLU A 101 -5.78 -3.77 8.96
N LYS A 102 -6.18 -3.61 10.23
CA LYS A 102 -7.46 -2.99 10.58
C LYS A 102 -7.52 -1.52 10.16
N VAL A 103 -6.43 -0.77 10.38
CA VAL A 103 -6.35 0.64 9.98
C VAL A 103 -6.49 0.77 8.47
N GLY A 104 -5.78 -0.07 7.70
CA GLY A 104 -5.83 -0.07 6.25
C GLY A 104 -7.23 -0.42 5.73
N PHE A 105 -7.89 -1.42 6.34
CA PHE A 105 -9.28 -1.75 6.03
C PHE A 105 -10.23 -0.56 6.22
N VAL A 106 -10.17 0.10 7.38
CA VAL A 106 -11.03 1.26 7.69
C VAL A 106 -10.77 2.41 6.72
N ASN A 107 -9.50 2.69 6.41
CA ASN A 107 -9.13 3.74 5.46
C ASN A 107 -9.66 3.44 4.05
N CYS A 108 -9.55 2.19 3.58
CA CYS A 108 -10.12 1.77 2.31
C CYS A 108 -11.65 1.87 2.28
N MET A 109 -12.35 1.45 3.33
CA MET A 109 -13.80 1.62 3.43
C MET A 109 -14.20 3.10 3.37
N GLY A 110 -13.44 3.98 4.03
CA GLY A 110 -13.61 5.44 3.96
C GLY A 110 -13.47 5.97 2.53
N LYS A 111 -12.38 5.60 1.83
CA LYS A 111 -12.17 5.98 0.43
C LYS A 111 -13.33 5.53 -0.49
N MET A 112 -13.90 4.35 -0.24
CA MET A 112 -15.05 3.86 -1.01
C MET A 112 -16.32 4.65 -0.72
N ALA A 113 -16.57 4.98 0.55
CA ALA A 113 -17.71 5.80 0.95
C ALA A 113 -17.61 7.22 0.36
N ASP A 114 -16.41 7.84 0.42
CA ASP A 114 -16.14 9.16 -0.15
C ASP A 114 -16.32 9.17 -1.68
N ALA A 115 -16.01 8.06 -2.35
CA ALA A 115 -16.23 7.86 -3.78
C ALA A 115 -17.70 7.52 -4.14
N GLY A 116 -18.59 7.39 -3.15
CA GLY A 116 -20.00 7.05 -3.36
C GLY A 116 -20.24 5.60 -3.81
N LEU A 117 -19.30 4.69 -3.54
CA LEU A 117 -19.42 3.28 -3.91
C LEU A 117 -20.15 2.49 -2.81
N SER A 118 -21.09 1.64 -3.23
CA SER A 118 -21.87 0.80 -2.31
C SER A 118 -21.23 -0.59 -2.17
N VAL A 119 -20.90 -0.98 -0.94
CA VAL A 119 -20.37 -2.31 -0.62
C VAL A 119 -21.52 -3.22 -0.21
N GLY A 120 -21.82 -4.23 -1.04
CA GLY A 120 -22.84 -5.23 -0.73
C GLY A 120 -22.31 -6.40 0.08
N VAL A 121 -21.17 -6.96 -0.35
CA VAL A 121 -20.50 -8.08 0.31
C VAL A 121 -19.04 -7.74 0.50
N MET A 122 -18.52 -8.01 1.70
CA MET A 122 -17.11 -7.89 2.02
C MET A 122 -16.57 -9.23 2.53
N ALA A 123 -15.61 -9.79 1.80
CA ALA A 123 -14.84 -10.97 2.20
C ALA A 123 -13.46 -10.53 2.69
N THR A 124 -13.07 -10.95 3.89
CA THR A 124 -11.75 -10.67 4.45
C THR A 124 -11.12 -11.93 5.03
N GLY A 125 -9.80 -11.90 5.22
CA GLY A 125 -9.11 -12.89 6.04
C GLY A 125 -9.67 -12.96 7.47
N ARG A 126 -9.27 -13.99 8.23
CA ARG A 126 -9.70 -14.22 9.61
C ARG A 126 -8.98 -13.26 10.58
N HIS A 127 -9.07 -11.95 10.33
CA HIS A 127 -8.50 -10.92 11.20
C HIS A 127 -9.52 -10.52 12.28
N VAL A 128 -9.19 -10.77 13.55
CA VAL A 128 -10.07 -10.52 14.70
C VAL A 128 -10.48 -9.05 14.87
N GLY A 129 -9.65 -8.13 14.38
CA GLY A 129 -9.89 -6.70 14.44
C GLY A 129 -10.87 -6.20 13.39
N ILE A 130 -10.90 -6.81 12.20
CA ILE A 130 -11.76 -6.40 11.09
C ILE A 130 -13.20 -6.86 11.31
N ARG A 131 -13.40 -8.06 11.88
CA ARG A 131 -14.74 -8.58 12.23
C ARG A 131 -15.57 -7.64 13.13
N LYS A 132 -14.92 -6.74 13.85
CA LYS A 132 -15.54 -5.81 14.80
C LYS A 132 -15.79 -4.41 14.23
N VAL A 133 -15.36 -4.16 13.00
CA VAL A 133 -15.61 -2.92 12.25
C VAL A 133 -16.96 -3.06 11.57
#